data_AF-A0A183LPJ3-F1
#
_entry.id   AF-A0A183LPJ3-F1
#
_cell.length_a   1.000
_cell.length_b   1.000
_cell.length_c   1.000
_cell.angle_alpha   90.00
_cell.angle_beta   90.00
_cell.angle_gamma   90.00
#
_symmetry.space_group_name_H-M   'P 1'
#
loop_
_entity.id
_entity.type
_entity.pdbx_description
1 polymer ?
#
loop_
_entity_poly.entity_id
_entity_poly.type
_entity_poly.pdbx_seq_one_letter_code
_entity_poly.pdbx_strand_id
1 'polypeptide(L)'
;MNIIQCYAPTNDSNDDIKDQFYERLQSVIEKCPRKDLTILMGDLNAKVGIENTGYEDIMGRHGLRERNENGERFANLCAFNKLAIGGKIFPHKRIHKATWISPDHTTESQIDHICINKKFRRTIEGVRTRRGA
;
A
#
# COMPACT_ATOMS: atom_id res chain seq x y z
N MET A 1 -17.88 -7.44 5.82
CA MET A 1 -16.81 -6.98 4.90
C MET A 1 -16.67 -5.48 5.06
N ASN A 2 -15.43 -4.98 5.12
CA ASN A 2 -15.10 -3.58 5.32
C ASN A 2 -14.23 -3.09 4.16
N ILE A 3 -14.49 -1.87 3.69
CA ILE A 3 -13.65 -1.19 2.70
C ILE A 3 -13.23 0.14 3.32
N ILE A 4 -11.93 0.36 3.40
CA ILE A 4 -11.32 1.60 3.88
C ILE A 4 -10.63 2.24 2.68
N GLN A 5 -11.11 3.40 2.27
CA GLN A 5 -10.47 4.21 1.26
C GLN A 5 -9.82 5.43 1.92
N CYS A 6 -8.59 5.74 1.52
CA CYS A 6 -7.84 6.84 2.12
C CYS A 6 -7.01 7.60 1.08
N TYR A 7 -6.67 8.83 1.44
CA TYR A 7 -5.72 9.67 0.74
C TYR A 7 -4.73 10.17 1.79
N ALA A 8 -3.48 9.67 1.73
CA ALA A 8 -2.48 10.01 2.73
C ALA A 8 -1.80 11.35 2.41
N PRO A 9 -1.26 12.05 3.43
CA PRO A 9 -0.38 13.20 3.22
C PRO A 9 0.82 12.84 2.32
N THR A 10 1.32 13.82 1.58
CA THR A 10 2.51 13.65 0.73
C THR A 10 3.74 13.34 1.59
N ASN A 11 4.78 12.76 0.97
CA ASN A 11 6.02 12.45 1.70
C ASN A 11 6.69 13.71 2.29
N ASP A 12 6.50 14.86 1.65
CA ASP A 12 7.06 16.16 2.06
C ASP A 12 6.21 16.87 3.12
N SER A 13 5.09 16.26 3.55
CA SER A 13 4.29 16.78 4.65
C SER A 13 5.01 16.61 5.99
N ASN A 14 4.74 17.51 6.95
CA ASN A 14 5.28 17.44 8.30
C ASN A 14 5.02 16.08 8.96
N ASP A 15 5.97 15.60 9.76
CA ASP A 15 5.85 14.32 10.46
C ASP A 15 4.61 14.23 11.35
N ASP A 16 4.28 15.30 12.09
CA ASP A 16 3.07 15.34 12.92
C ASP A 16 1.78 15.07 12.12
N ILE A 17 1.71 15.57 10.87
CA ILE A 17 0.54 15.36 10.00
C ILE A 17 0.51 13.90 9.52
N LYS A 18 1.68 13.34 9.16
CA LYS A 18 1.81 11.93 8.76
C LYS A 18 1.43 11.03 9.94
N ASP A 19 1.93 11.31 11.14
CA ASP A 19 1.64 10.55 12.37
C ASP A 19 0.15 10.54 12.70
N GLN A 20 -0.48 11.72 12.77
CA GLN A 20 -1.92 11.83 13.01
C GLN A 20 -2.75 11.05 11.98
N PHE A 21 -2.33 11.05 10.71
CA PHE A 21 -3.00 10.27 9.67
C PHE A 21 -2.90 8.76 9.95
N TYR A 22 -1.69 8.24 10.22
CA TYR A 22 -1.48 6.81 10.46
C TYR A 22 -2.13 6.32 11.76
N GLU A 23 -2.13 7.14 12.82
CA GLU A 23 -2.83 6.84 14.08
C GLU A 23 -4.35 6.77 13.88
N ARG A 24 -4.92 7.72 13.13
CA ARG A 24 -6.34 7.71 12.77
C ARG A 24 -6.67 6.50 11.92
N LEU A 25 -5.84 6.17 10.94
CA LEU A 25 -6.03 5.00 10.08
C LEU A 25 -5.97 3.70 10.89
N GLN A 26 -5.01 3.59 11.81
CA GLN A 26 -4.90 2.48 12.77
C GLN A 26 -6.21 2.31 13.56
N SER A 27 -6.72 3.40 14.14
CA SER A 27 -7.96 3.40 14.91
C SER A 27 -9.18 2.96 14.09
N VAL A 28 -9.22 3.25 12.79
CA VAL A 28 -10.28 2.79 11.87
C VAL A 28 -10.15 1.29 11.58
N ILE A 29 -8.93 0.82 11.34
CA ILE A 29 -8.65 -0.61 11.11
C ILE A 29 -9.03 -1.44 12.34
N GLU A 30 -8.76 -0.96 13.55
CA GLU A 30 -9.08 -1.66 14.81
C GLU A 30 -10.59 -1.81 15.06
N LYS A 31 -11.40 -0.88 14.54
CA LYS A 31 -12.86 -0.98 14.61
C LYS A 31 -13.43 -2.05 13.68
N CYS A 32 -12.67 -2.49 12.68
CA CYS A 32 -13.11 -3.53 11.76
C CYS A 32 -13.04 -4.91 12.43
N PRO A 33 -14.12 -5.72 12.40
CA PRO A 33 -14.08 -7.06 12.95
C PRO A 33 -13.01 -7.92 12.29
N ARG A 34 -12.09 -8.51 13.07
CA ARG A 34 -10.99 -9.36 12.56
C ARG A 34 -11.44 -10.61 11.79
N LYS A 35 -12.71 -11.02 11.96
CA LYS A 35 -13.30 -12.17 11.26
C LYS A 35 -13.73 -11.80 9.84
N ASP A 36 -14.01 -10.52 9.61
CA ASP A 36 -14.49 -10.00 8.33
C ASP A 36 -13.32 -9.71 7.38
N LEU A 37 -13.61 -9.80 6.09
CA LEU A 37 -12.73 -9.30 5.05
C LEU A 37 -12.64 -7.77 5.16
N THR A 38 -11.43 -7.24 5.31
CA THR A 38 -11.10 -5.82 5.22
C THR A 38 -10.19 -5.57 4.01
N ILE A 39 -10.59 -4.61 3.19
CA ILE A 39 -9.79 -4.08 2.09
C ILE A 39 -9.41 -2.64 2.44
N LEU A 40 -8.10 -2.36 2.46
CA LEU A 40 -7.57 -1.00 2.56
C LEU A 40 -7.08 -0.57 1.18
N MET A 41 -7.52 0.59 0.71
CA MET A 41 -7.14 1.08 -0.60
C MET A 41 -7.03 2.61 -0.69
N GLY A 42 -6.44 3.08 -1.78
CA GLY A 42 -6.35 4.49 -2.13
C GLY A 42 -4.91 4.93 -2.37
N ASP A 43 -4.74 6.24 -2.51
CA ASP A 43 -3.44 6.87 -2.68
C ASP A 43 -2.82 7.10 -1.31
N LEU A 44 -1.76 6.35 -1.00
CA LEU A 44 -1.07 6.43 0.26
C LEU A 44 0.21 7.26 0.19
N ASN A 45 0.53 7.85 -0.97
CA ASN A 45 1.77 8.58 -1.18
C ASN A 45 3.02 7.78 -0.71
N ALA A 46 2.92 6.45 -0.74
CA ALA A 46 3.82 5.52 -0.08
C ALA A 46 4.53 4.66 -1.13
N LYS A 47 5.83 4.85 -1.29
CA LYS A 47 6.69 3.98 -2.11
C LYS A 47 7.22 2.90 -1.18
N VAL A 48 6.67 1.70 -1.27
CA VAL A 48 7.09 0.56 -0.41
C VAL A 48 8.40 -0.10 -0.85
N GLY A 49 8.89 0.23 -2.05
CA GLY A 49 10.15 -0.25 -2.61
C GLY A 49 10.14 -1.71 -3.07
N ILE A 50 11.28 -2.20 -3.56
CA ILE A 50 11.49 -3.62 -3.93
C ILE A 50 11.72 -4.49 -2.70
N GLU A 51 12.60 -4.04 -1.80
CA GLU A 51 13.01 -4.75 -0.60
C GLU A 51 11.80 -5.14 0.27
N ASN A 52 11.80 -6.37 0.78
CA ASN A 52 10.77 -6.89 1.65
C ASN A 52 11.34 -7.60 2.89
N THR A 53 12.62 -7.42 3.20
CA THR A 53 13.27 -7.97 4.41
C THR A 53 12.48 -7.56 5.65
N GLY A 54 12.03 -8.52 6.45
CA GLY A 54 11.21 -8.29 7.64
C GLY A 54 9.71 -8.07 7.38
N TYR A 55 9.28 -8.06 6.12
CA TYR A 55 7.88 -7.90 5.67
C TYR A 55 7.45 -9.02 4.71
N GLU A 56 8.18 -10.14 4.65
CA GLU A 56 7.99 -11.20 3.65
C GLU A 56 6.61 -11.85 3.70
N ASP A 57 5.94 -11.72 4.83
CA ASP A 57 4.65 -12.33 5.11
C ASP A 57 3.46 -11.51 4.57
N ILE A 58 3.66 -10.20 4.39
CA ILE A 58 2.68 -9.24 3.87
C ILE A 58 3.08 -8.63 2.52
N MET A 59 4.36 -8.62 2.16
CA MET A 59 4.89 -7.99 0.95
C MET A 59 5.49 -9.02 0.01
N GLY A 60 5.02 -9.03 -1.23
CA GLY A 60 5.66 -9.79 -2.30
C GLY A 60 6.99 -9.17 -2.75
N ARG A 61 7.65 -9.80 -3.73
CA ARG A 61 8.99 -9.41 -4.20
C ARG A 61 8.96 -8.48 -5.42
N HIS A 62 7.77 -8.14 -5.92
CA HIS A 62 7.61 -7.47 -7.22
C HIS A 62 7.39 -5.96 -7.10
N GLY A 63 8.03 -5.29 -6.15
CA GLY A 63 7.92 -3.84 -5.96
C GLY A 63 8.54 -3.01 -7.07
N LEU A 64 8.52 -1.68 -6.87
CA LEU A 64 9.11 -0.69 -7.75
C LEU A 64 9.99 0.26 -6.92
N ARG A 65 11.21 0.54 -7.41
CA ARG A 65 12.16 1.52 -6.84
C ARG A 65 12.45 1.28 -5.35
N GLU A 66 12.98 2.30 -4.68
CA GLU A 66 13.33 2.31 -3.26
C GLU A 66 12.16 2.76 -2.38
N ARG A 67 12.25 2.40 -1.10
CA ARG A 67 11.24 2.75 -0.10
C ARG A 67 11.42 4.20 0.35
N ASN A 68 10.33 4.96 0.49
CA ASN A 68 10.36 6.27 1.15
C ASN A 68 9.79 6.19 2.58
N GLU A 69 9.86 7.28 3.33
CA GLU A 69 9.36 7.34 4.72
C GLU A 69 7.89 6.95 4.84
N ASN A 70 7.03 7.48 3.95
CA ASN A 70 5.63 7.05 3.89
C ASN A 70 5.49 5.54 3.62
N GLY A 71 6.35 4.99 2.77
CA GLY A 71 6.45 3.57 2.48
C GLY A 71 6.80 2.72 3.70
N GLU A 72 7.68 3.21 4.57
CA GLU A 72 8.04 2.55 5.83
C GLU A 72 6.89 2.59 6.83
N ARG A 73 6.28 3.76 7.06
CA ARG A 73 5.11 3.92 7.94
C ARG A 73 3.97 3.01 7.48
N PHE A 74 3.70 2.97 6.17
CA PHE A 74 2.67 2.12 5.59
C PHE A 74 2.99 0.62 5.70
N ALA A 75 4.24 0.21 5.45
CA ALA A 75 4.67 -1.18 5.60
C ALA A 75 4.53 -1.65 7.06
N ASN A 76 4.91 -0.80 8.02
CA ASN A 76 4.76 -1.06 9.46
C ASN A 76 3.30 -1.22 9.86
N LEU A 77 2.42 -0.32 9.42
CA LEU A 77 0.98 -0.42 9.62
C LEU A 77 0.43 -1.76 9.07
N CYS A 78 0.84 -2.11 7.85
CA CYS A 78 0.40 -3.35 7.21
C CYS A 78 0.90 -4.60 7.96
N ALA A 79 2.15 -4.61 8.40
CA ALA A 79 2.73 -5.71 9.16
C ALA A 79 2.00 -5.90 10.49
N PHE A 80 1.80 -4.81 11.23
CA PHE A 80 1.10 -4.81 12.52
C PHE A 80 -0.32 -5.36 12.41
N ASN A 81 -1.07 -4.91 11.40
CA ASN A 81 -2.47 -5.32 11.19
C ASN A 81 -2.64 -6.60 10.35
N LYS A 82 -1.53 -7.24 9.96
CA LYS A 82 -1.52 -8.42 9.07
C LYS A 82 -2.29 -8.16 7.77
N LEU A 83 -2.00 -7.05 7.11
CA LEU A 83 -2.54 -6.66 5.81
C LEU A 83 -1.50 -6.95 4.72
N ALA A 84 -1.84 -7.80 3.76
CA ALA A 84 -0.99 -8.12 2.61
C ALA A 84 -1.12 -7.04 1.53
N ILE A 85 0.02 -6.51 1.05
CA ILE A 85 0.09 -5.45 0.03
C ILE A 85 -0.02 -6.08 -1.36
N GLY A 86 -1.22 -6.00 -1.94
CA GLY A 86 -1.59 -6.71 -3.17
C GLY A 86 -0.78 -6.31 -4.39
N GLY A 87 -0.38 -5.04 -4.50
CA GLY A 87 0.38 -4.49 -5.63
C GLY A 87 1.77 -5.10 -5.85
N LYS A 88 2.27 -5.91 -4.89
CA LYS A 88 3.57 -6.60 -4.97
C LYS A 88 3.47 -8.13 -5.04
N ILE A 89 2.28 -8.71 -4.88
CA ILE A 89 2.10 -10.16 -4.78
C ILE A 89 2.32 -10.84 -6.14
N PHE A 90 1.80 -10.25 -7.21
CA PHE A 90 1.78 -10.84 -8.53
C PHE A 90 2.90 -10.28 -9.42
N PRO A 91 3.51 -11.12 -10.28
CA PRO A 91 4.49 -10.65 -11.24
C PRO A 91 3.78 -9.85 -12.33
N HIS A 92 4.16 -8.58 -12.46
CA HIS A 92 3.68 -7.67 -13.50
C HIS A 92 4.85 -7.01 -14.23
N LYS A 93 4.66 -6.68 -15.51
CA LYS A 93 5.62 -5.85 -16.26
C LYS A 93 5.76 -4.50 -15.55
N ARG A 94 6.94 -3.88 -15.58
CA ARG A 94 7.20 -2.56 -14.95
C ARG A 94 6.16 -1.52 -15.36
N ILE A 95 5.73 -1.57 -16.63
CA ILE A 95 4.70 -0.68 -17.16
C ILE A 95 3.35 -0.81 -16.40
N HIS A 96 3.03 -1.95 -15.80
CA HIS A 96 1.78 -2.16 -15.08
C HIS A 96 1.90 -1.98 -13.56
N LYS A 97 3.03 -1.45 -13.07
CA LYS A 97 3.27 -1.23 -11.62
C LYS A 97 3.14 0.22 -11.19
N ALA A 98 3.55 1.16 -12.05
CA ALA A 98 3.46 2.58 -11.75
C ALA A 98 2.00 3.02 -11.76
N THR A 99 1.57 3.71 -10.70
CA THR A 99 0.23 4.29 -10.57
C THR A 99 0.27 5.80 -10.78
N TRP A 100 1.45 6.40 -10.60
CA TRP A 100 1.70 7.81 -10.88
C TRP A 100 2.99 7.98 -11.69
N ILE A 101 2.95 8.91 -12.64
CA ILE A 101 4.09 9.32 -13.46
C ILE A 101 4.20 10.84 -13.32
N SER A 102 5.41 11.34 -13.07
CA SER A 102 5.66 12.77 -12.98
C SER A 102 5.35 13.49 -14.30
N PRO A 103 4.97 14.78 -14.27
CA PRO A 103 4.66 15.54 -15.49
C PRO A 103 5.80 15.59 -16.52
N ASP A 104 7.05 15.49 -16.06
CA ASP A 104 8.26 15.43 -16.90
C ASP A 104 8.57 14.02 -17.45
N HIS A 105 7.73 13.03 -17.12
CA HIS A 105 7.88 11.60 -17.47
C HIS A 105 9.18 10.92 -17.01
N THR A 106 9.94 11.53 -16.09
CA THR A 106 11.20 10.96 -15.59
C THR A 106 11.00 9.99 -14.43
N THR A 107 9.96 10.22 -13.62
CA THR A 107 9.71 9.51 -12.38
C THR A 107 8.42 8.72 -12.46
N GLU A 108 8.51 7.44 -12.13
CA GLU A 108 7.39 6.51 -12.05
C GLU A 108 7.30 6.01 -10.60
N SER A 109 6.13 6.12 -9.98
CA SER A 109 5.92 5.68 -8.59
C SER A 109 4.68 4.81 -8.47
N GLN A 110 4.72 3.87 -7.52
CA GLN A 110 3.55 3.12 -7.07
C GLN A 110 3.15 3.70 -5.72
N ILE A 111 2.11 4.54 -5.71
CA ILE A 111 1.63 5.25 -4.52
C ILE A 111 0.19 4.88 -4.17
N ASP A 112 -0.55 4.34 -5.13
CA ASP A 112 -1.85 3.74 -4.91
C ASP A 112 -1.71 2.27 -4.57
N HIS A 113 -2.36 1.86 -3.48
CA HIS A 113 -2.26 0.49 -2.98
C HIS A 113 -3.63 -0.11 -2.76
N ILE A 114 -3.67 -1.43 -2.88
CA ILE A 114 -4.78 -2.26 -2.41
C ILE A 114 -4.18 -3.30 -1.48
N CYS A 115 -4.73 -3.39 -0.28
CA CYS A 115 -4.33 -4.29 0.78
C CYS A 115 -5.51 -5.11 1.26
N ILE A 116 -5.25 -6.35 1.67
CA ILE A 116 -6.25 -7.29 2.18
C ILE A 116 -5.74 -7.94 3.45
N ASN A 117 -6.61 -8.38 4.37
CA ASN A 117 -6.11 -9.20 5.48
C ASN A 117 -5.38 -10.44 4.96
N LYS A 118 -4.24 -10.73 5.58
CA LYS A 118 -3.37 -11.88 5.27
C LYS A 118 -4.13 -13.19 5.26
N LYS A 119 -5.12 -13.35 6.14
CA LYS A 119 -6.02 -14.53 6.19
C LYS A 119 -6.74 -14.76 4.85
N PHE A 120 -7.17 -13.69 4.19
CA PHE A 120 -7.89 -13.74 2.92
C PHE A 120 -6.96 -13.51 1.72
N ARG A 121 -5.64 -13.42 1.90
CA ARG A 121 -4.71 -13.11 0.79
C ARG A 121 -4.84 -14.05 -0.42
N ARG A 122 -5.23 -15.31 -0.18
CA ARG A 122 -5.41 -16.34 -1.22
C ARG A 122 -6.68 -16.16 -2.06
N THR A 123 -7.57 -15.25 -1.68
CA THR A 123 -8.78 -14.92 -2.44
C THR A 123 -8.54 -13.82 -3.47
N ILE A 124 -7.38 -13.15 -3.44
CA ILE A 124 -7.00 -12.20 -4.49
C ILE A 124 -6.47 -13.00 -5.69
N GLU A 125 -7.05 -12.77 -6.86
CA GLU A 125 -6.58 -13.34 -8.12
C GLU A 125 -5.59 -12.42 -8.87
N GLY A 126 -5.65 -11.11 -8.61
CA GLY A 126 -4.72 -10.14 -9.14
C GLY A 126 -5.00 -8.70 -8.70
N VAL A 127 -3.97 -7.86 -8.67
CA VAL A 127 -4.08 -6.41 -8.47
C VAL A 127 -3.44 -5.73 -9.66
N ARG A 128 -4.22 -4.96 -10.42
CA ARG A 128 -3.78 -4.41 -11.70
C ARG A 128 -3.91 -2.90 -11.72
N THR A 129 -2.86 -2.21 -12.16
CA THR A 129 -2.95 -0.82 -12.56
C THR A 129 -3.42 -0.72 -14.01
N ARG A 130 -4.49 0.02 -14.25
CA ARG A 130 -5.00 0.32 -15.59
C ARG A 130 -4.46 1.69 -16.02
N ARG A 131 -3.87 1.76 -17.22
CA ARG A 131 -3.49 3.01 -17.86
C ARG A 131 -4.59 3.40 -18.85
N GLY A 132 -4.99 4.66 -18.86
CA GLY A 132 -5.98 5.20 -19.79
C GLY A 132 -7.33 5.47 -19.13
N ALA A 133 -7.66 6.75 -19.02
CA ALA A 133 -9.01 7.29 -19.20
C ALA A 133 -8.98 8.10 -20.50
#